data_AF-A0A661RGW5-F1
#
_entry.id   AF-A0A661RGW5-F1
#
_cell.length_a   1.000
_cell.length_b   1.000
_cell.length_c   1.000
_cell.angle_alpha   90.00
_cell.angle_beta   90.00
_cell.angle_gamma   90.00
#
_symmetry.space_group_name_H-M   'P 1'
#
loop_
_entity.id
_entity.type
_entity.pdbx_description
1 polymer ?
#
loop_
_entity_poly.entity_id
_entity_poly.type
_entity_poly.pdbx_seq_one_letter_code
_entity_poly.pdbx_strand_id
1 'polypeptide(L)'
;GPGCVLGLFTNRFFVLRGYDMKTYDRLNRILILLVILSFVMAIPAFAQTPSSDPDEKAYEEAKQDAMGICPPIFLRDENGNTINPVSRVNADVPYSPKQTCGKCHDYDKITQGYHFNQGKGEKMTKNFAQTYPWCTSPGQYGGRW
;
A
#
# COMPACT_ATOMS: atom_id res chain seq x y z
N GLY A 1 -6.50 79.91 -58.63
CA GLY A 1 -5.08 79.91 -59.05
C GLY A 1 -4.50 78.56 -58.74
N PRO A 2 -3.95 77.83 -59.72
CA PRO A 2 -3.40 76.50 -59.53
C PRO A 2 -1.92 76.59 -59.10
N GLY A 3 -1.53 75.80 -58.11
CA GLY A 3 -0.15 75.64 -57.66
C GLY A 3 0.20 74.16 -57.65
N CYS A 4 0.75 73.71 -58.76
CA CYS A 4 1.30 72.39 -58.98
C CYS A 4 2.62 72.26 -58.19
N VAL A 5 2.77 71.28 -57.29
CA VAL A 5 4.08 70.80 -56.86
C VAL A 5 4.04 69.28 -56.84
N LEU A 6 4.62 68.71 -57.89
CA LEU A 6 4.93 67.29 -58.02
C LEU A 6 6.12 67.00 -57.09
N GLY A 7 5.91 66.18 -56.07
CA GLY A 7 6.94 65.75 -55.13
C GLY A 7 6.93 64.23 -54.99
N LEU A 8 7.73 63.56 -55.82
CA LEU A 8 8.10 62.15 -55.68
C LEU A 8 8.89 61.94 -54.39
N PHE A 9 8.31 61.28 -53.37
CA PHE A 9 9.10 60.58 -52.35
C PHE A 9 8.36 59.34 -51.83
N THR A 10 8.81 58.20 -52.34
CA THR A 10 9.06 56.94 -51.60
C THR A 10 7.94 56.34 -50.75
N ASN A 11 7.34 55.28 -51.33
CA ASN A 11 7.22 53.95 -50.73
C ASN A 11 7.15 53.88 -49.19
N ARG A 12 5.95 53.72 -48.64
CA ARG A 12 5.79 53.09 -47.32
C ARG A 12 4.76 51.97 -47.40
N PHE A 13 5.29 50.81 -47.79
CA PHE A 13 4.86 49.49 -47.38
C PHE A 13 4.15 49.53 -46.01
N PHE A 14 2.83 49.35 -46.00
CA PHE A 14 2.10 48.92 -44.81
C PHE A 14 1.67 47.47 -45.03
N VAL A 15 2.59 46.56 -44.71
CA VAL A 15 2.36 45.11 -44.72
C VAL A 15 1.59 44.76 -43.45
N LEU A 16 0.29 44.53 -43.58
CA LEU A 16 -0.44 43.70 -42.62
C LEU A 16 -0.01 42.25 -42.87
N ARG A 17 0.87 41.72 -42.02
CA ARG A 17 1.30 40.31 -42.04
C ARG A 17 0.10 39.40 -41.81
N GLY A 18 -0.38 38.76 -42.88
CA GLY A 18 -1.18 37.53 -42.77
C GLY A 18 -0.29 36.42 -42.21
N TYR A 19 -0.63 35.90 -41.02
CA TYR A 19 -0.05 34.64 -40.57
C TYR A 19 -0.69 33.51 -41.38
N ASP A 20 0.14 32.64 -41.93
CA ASP A 20 -0.25 31.45 -42.70
C ASP A 20 -1.18 30.52 -41.87
N MET A 21 -2.29 30.07 -42.45
CA MET A 21 -3.29 29.20 -41.81
C MET A 21 -2.67 27.93 -41.20
N LYS A 22 -1.60 27.39 -41.82
CA LYS A 22 -0.87 26.23 -41.28
C LYS A 22 -0.08 26.57 -40.00
N THR A 23 0.35 27.82 -39.87
CA THR A 23 1.03 28.33 -38.67
C THR A 23 0.02 28.55 -37.54
N TYR A 24 -1.18 29.03 -37.86
CA TYR A 24 -2.31 29.13 -36.92
C TYR A 24 -2.72 27.75 -36.39
N ASP A 25 -2.86 26.74 -37.26
CA ASP A 25 -3.19 25.38 -36.86
C ASP A 25 -2.10 24.73 -35.99
N ARG A 26 -0.81 24.98 -36.28
CA ARG A 26 0.29 24.49 -35.43
C ARG A 26 0.28 25.15 -34.06
N LEU A 27 0.07 26.47 -33.99
CA LEU A 27 -0.01 27.21 -32.73
C LEU A 27 -1.23 26.78 -31.90
N ASN A 28 -2.38 26.57 -32.53
CA ASN A 28 -3.59 26.09 -31.87
C ASN A 28 -3.43 24.65 -31.35
N ARG A 29 -2.80 23.76 -32.13
CA ARG A 29 -2.45 22.39 -31.68
C ARG A 29 -1.50 22.41 -30.49
N ILE A 30 -0.48 23.28 -30.51
CA ILE A 30 0.45 23.43 -29.39
C ILE A 30 -0.29 23.94 -28.14
N LEU A 31 -1.15 24.95 -28.29
CA LEU A 31 -1.96 25.47 -27.18
C LEU A 31 -2.89 24.42 -26.59
N ILE A 32 -3.58 23.64 -27.43
CA ILE A 32 -4.45 22.54 -26.97
C ILE A 32 -3.64 21.47 -26.22
N LEU A 33 -2.47 21.09 -26.72
CA LEU A 33 -1.60 20.13 -26.05
C LEU A 33 -1.08 20.65 -24.70
N LEU A 34 -0.75 21.94 -24.59
CA LEU A 34 -0.34 22.55 -23.34
C LEU A 34 -1.49 22.60 -22.31
N VAL A 35 -2.71 22.88 -22.75
CA VAL A 35 -3.90 22.85 -21.89
C VAL A 35 -4.19 21.43 -21.40
N ILE A 36 -4.15 20.43 -22.27
CA ILE A 36 -4.33 19.02 -21.90
C ILE A 36 -3.25 18.57 -20.92
N LEU A 37 -1.97 18.92 -21.18
CA LEU A 37 -0.86 18.59 -20.29
C LEU A 37 -1.04 19.25 -18.90
N SER A 38 -1.48 20.50 -18.87
CA SER A 38 -1.77 21.21 -17.60
C SER A 38 -2.89 20.55 -16.80
N PHE A 39 -3.92 20.04 -17.49
CA PHE A 39 -5.06 19.38 -16.85
C PHE A 39 -4.66 17.98 -16.33
N VAL A 40 -3.89 17.21 -17.10
CA VAL A 40 -3.38 15.88 -16.69
C VAL A 40 -2.48 15.98 -15.46
N MET A 41 -1.66 17.03 -15.37
CA MET A 41 -0.76 17.24 -14.22
C MET A 41 -1.47 17.81 -12.98
N ALA A 42 -2.66 18.39 -13.12
CA ALA A 42 -3.44 18.94 -12.00
C ALA A 42 -4.39 17.90 -11.33
N ILE A 43 -4.71 16.80 -12.01
CA ILE A 43 -5.65 15.78 -11.51
C ILE A 43 -5.14 14.92 -10.32
N PRO A 44 -3.84 14.59 -10.13
CA PRO A 44 -3.48 13.67 -9.05
C PRO A 44 -3.56 14.27 -7.63
N ALA A 45 -3.79 15.59 -7.49
CA ALA A 45 -3.82 16.25 -6.19
C ALA A 45 -5.17 16.16 -5.44
N PHE A 46 -6.26 15.78 -6.11
CA PHE A 46 -7.61 15.82 -5.52
C PHE A 46 -8.10 14.49 -4.92
N ALA A 47 -7.39 13.38 -5.12
CA ALA A 47 -7.87 12.04 -4.76
C ALA A 47 -7.39 11.53 -3.39
N GLN A 48 -6.56 12.29 -2.67
CA GLN A 48 -5.96 11.86 -1.40
C GLN A 48 -6.12 12.93 -0.34
N THR A 49 -7.35 13.28 0.03
CA THR A 49 -7.58 13.93 1.33
C THR A 49 -7.57 12.83 2.39
N PRO A 50 -6.61 12.82 3.33
CA PRO A 50 -6.66 11.92 4.48
C PRO A 50 -8.01 12.12 5.18
N SER A 51 -8.65 11.04 5.61
CA SER A 51 -9.84 11.11 6.46
C SER A 51 -9.50 11.94 7.70
N SER A 52 -10.28 12.99 7.95
CA SER A 52 -10.17 13.78 9.18
C SER A 52 -10.97 13.14 10.33
N ASP A 53 -11.23 11.84 10.24
CA ASP A 53 -11.98 11.10 11.25
C ASP A 53 -11.13 11.04 12.54
N PRO A 54 -11.62 11.64 13.65
CA PRO A 54 -10.92 11.61 14.93
C PRO A 54 -10.61 10.18 15.40
N ASP A 55 -11.46 9.21 15.07
CA ASP A 55 -11.30 7.81 15.48
C ASP A 55 -10.16 7.12 14.71
N GLU A 56 -9.99 7.45 13.43
CA GLU A 56 -8.90 6.90 12.60
C GLU A 56 -7.54 7.46 13.01
N LYS A 57 -7.48 8.76 13.34
CA LYS A 57 -6.26 9.37 13.87
C LYS A 57 -5.85 8.75 15.21
N ALA A 58 -6.79 8.59 16.13
CA ALA A 58 -6.52 7.97 17.43
C ALA A 58 -6.06 6.50 17.27
N TYR A 59 -6.67 5.76 16.33
CA TYR A 59 -6.25 4.39 16.01
C TYR A 59 -4.82 4.31 15.46
N GLU A 60 -4.45 5.18 14.50
CA GLU A 60 -3.11 5.18 13.93
C GLU A 60 -2.05 5.64 14.94
N GLU A 61 -2.35 6.60 15.83
CA GLU A 61 -1.46 6.98 16.93
C GLU A 61 -1.25 5.82 17.91
N ALA A 62 -2.32 5.14 18.34
CA ALA A 62 -2.23 3.98 19.23
C ALA A 62 -1.46 2.81 18.60
N LYS A 63 -1.61 2.60 17.29
CA LYS A 63 -0.86 1.60 16.52
C LYS A 63 0.62 1.94 16.46
N GLN A 64 0.98 3.20 16.25
CA GLN A 64 2.39 3.64 16.26
C GLN A 64 3.03 3.50 17.64
N ASP A 65 2.30 3.81 18.71
CA ASP A 65 2.76 3.62 20.09
C ASP A 65 2.98 2.12 20.40
N ALA A 66 2.00 1.27 20.05
CA ALA A 66 2.09 -0.17 20.19
C ALA A 66 3.26 -0.78 19.40
N MET A 67 3.62 -0.21 18.24
CA MET A 67 4.75 -0.65 17.43
C MET A 67 6.12 -0.46 18.09
N GLY A 68 6.24 0.44 19.07
CA GLY A 68 7.47 0.60 19.87
C GLY A 68 7.76 -0.59 20.78
N ILE A 69 6.72 -1.34 21.16
CA ILE A 69 6.78 -2.51 22.05
C ILE A 69 6.67 -3.81 21.24
N CYS A 70 5.83 -3.79 20.20
CA CYS A 70 5.55 -4.91 19.32
C CYS A 70 5.82 -4.50 17.87
N PRO A 71 7.05 -4.70 17.35
CA PRO A 71 7.33 -4.40 15.95
C PRO A 71 6.38 -5.18 15.03
N PRO A 72 6.09 -4.67 13.82
CA PRO A 72 5.22 -5.37 12.90
C PRO A 72 5.77 -6.77 12.59
N ILE A 73 5.04 -7.80 13.03
CA ILE A 73 5.34 -9.20 12.77
C ILE A 73 4.45 -9.72 11.63
N PHE A 74 5.08 -10.33 10.63
CA PHE A 74 4.35 -11.01 9.56
C PHE A 74 4.21 -12.49 9.91
N LEU A 75 2.97 -12.97 9.98
CA LEU A 75 2.68 -14.40 10.14
C LEU A 75 3.23 -15.16 8.93
N ARG A 76 3.73 -16.38 9.15
CA ARG A 76 4.27 -17.24 8.09
C ARG A 76 3.74 -18.66 8.19
N ASP A 77 3.65 -19.32 7.04
CA ASP A 77 3.36 -20.75 6.94
C ASP A 77 4.62 -21.60 7.22
N GLU A 78 4.49 -22.92 7.15
CA GLU A 78 5.60 -23.87 7.40
C GLU A 78 6.76 -23.75 6.41
N ASN A 79 6.46 -23.31 5.18
CA ASN A 79 7.45 -23.06 4.12
C ASN A 79 8.10 -21.67 4.25
N GLY A 80 7.63 -20.85 5.20
CA GLY A 80 8.09 -19.49 5.43
C GLY A 80 7.40 -18.43 4.56
N ASN A 81 6.38 -18.78 3.78
CA ASN A 81 5.59 -17.82 3.01
C ASN A 81 4.78 -16.93 3.96
N THR A 82 4.64 -15.66 3.62
CA THR A 82 3.83 -14.73 4.43
C THR A 82 2.35 -15.07 4.35
N ILE A 83 1.68 -15.06 5.50
CA ILE A 83 0.24 -15.14 5.66
C ILE A 83 -0.28 -13.73 5.92
N ASN A 84 -1.23 -13.27 5.10
CA ASN A 84 -1.94 -12.01 5.31
C ASN A 84 -3.46 -12.25 5.20
N PRO A 85 -4.17 -12.37 6.33
CA PRO A 85 -5.61 -12.60 6.34
C PRO A 85 -6.42 -11.44 5.76
N VAL A 86 -5.92 -10.20 5.88
CA VAL A 86 -6.63 -9.00 5.40
C VAL A 86 -6.69 -8.97 3.87
N SER A 87 -5.57 -9.27 3.22
CA SER A 87 -5.50 -9.36 1.75
C SER A 87 -5.78 -10.76 1.20
N ARG A 88 -6.16 -11.72 2.06
CA ARG A 88 -6.43 -13.13 1.72
C ARG A 88 -5.25 -13.87 1.09
N VAL A 89 -4.02 -13.43 1.34
CA VAL A 89 -2.82 -14.14 0.88
C VAL A 89 -2.51 -15.25 1.86
N ASN A 90 -2.54 -16.51 1.41
CA ASN A 90 -2.26 -17.69 2.24
C ASN A 90 -3.11 -17.70 3.53
N ALA A 91 -4.35 -17.23 3.48
CA ALA A 91 -5.19 -17.08 4.67
C ALA A 91 -5.79 -18.40 5.17
N ASP A 92 -5.71 -19.45 4.36
CA ASP A 92 -6.24 -20.80 4.57
C ASP A 92 -5.18 -21.80 5.04
N VAL A 93 -3.89 -21.42 5.07
CA VAL A 93 -2.80 -22.29 5.52
C VAL A 93 -2.50 -22.10 7.02
N PRO A 94 -2.03 -23.16 7.71
CA PRO A 94 -1.69 -23.05 9.11
C PRO A 94 -0.45 -22.16 9.32
N TYR A 95 -0.49 -21.39 10.40
CA TYR A 95 0.62 -20.57 10.87
C TYR A 95 1.72 -21.45 11.49
N SER A 96 2.99 -21.10 11.22
CA SER A 96 4.17 -21.72 11.80
C SER A 96 4.84 -20.80 12.83
N PRO A 97 4.75 -21.13 14.13
CA PRO A 97 5.49 -20.44 15.18
C PRO A 97 7.00 -20.44 14.94
N LYS A 98 7.52 -21.53 14.38
CA LYS A 98 8.95 -21.68 14.08
C LYS A 98 9.39 -20.67 13.02
N GLN A 99 8.64 -20.55 11.92
CA GLN A 99 8.99 -19.60 10.84
C GLN A 99 8.70 -18.15 11.20
N THR A 100 7.75 -17.89 12.10
CA THR A 100 7.36 -16.53 12.49
C THR A 100 8.21 -16.01 13.65
N CYS A 101 8.16 -16.66 14.80
CA CYS A 101 8.88 -16.22 16.01
C CYS A 101 10.38 -16.55 15.93
N GLY A 102 10.74 -17.68 15.30
CA GLY A 102 12.12 -18.13 15.16
C GLY A 102 13.02 -17.22 14.31
N LYS A 103 12.45 -16.21 13.63
CA LYS A 103 13.24 -15.18 12.91
C LYS A 103 13.88 -14.17 13.85
N CYS A 104 13.27 -13.91 15.00
CA CYS A 104 13.72 -12.90 15.97
C CYS A 104 14.11 -13.49 17.33
N HIS A 105 13.66 -14.70 17.62
CA HIS A 105 13.89 -15.36 18.91
C HIS A 105 14.44 -16.77 18.71
N ASP A 106 15.16 -17.26 19.71
CA ASP A 106 15.54 -18.66 19.79
C ASP A 106 14.28 -19.51 20.00
N TYR A 107 13.85 -20.18 18.92
CA TYR A 107 12.65 -21.00 18.93
C TYR A 107 12.77 -22.17 19.90
N ASP A 108 13.95 -22.78 20.00
CA ASP A 108 14.15 -23.92 20.89
C ASP A 108 14.01 -23.46 22.34
N LYS A 109 14.50 -22.27 22.68
CA LYS A 109 14.27 -21.66 24.00
C LYS A 109 12.79 -21.33 24.24
N ILE A 110 12.06 -20.79 23.26
CA ILE A 110 10.62 -20.53 23.39
C ILE A 110 9.85 -21.81 23.75
N THR A 111 10.15 -22.91 23.04
CA THR A 111 9.46 -24.19 23.25
C THR A 111 9.72 -24.83 24.61
N GLN A 112 10.67 -24.32 25.40
CA GLN A 112 10.91 -24.77 26.79
C GLN A 112 9.93 -24.15 27.78
N GLY A 113 9.14 -23.13 27.37
CA GLY A 113 8.12 -22.54 28.23
C GLY A 113 7.11 -23.56 28.74
N TYR A 114 6.61 -23.37 29.96
CA TYR A 114 5.68 -24.31 30.61
C TYR A 114 4.46 -24.61 29.73
N HIS A 115 3.85 -23.58 29.14
CA HIS A 115 2.69 -23.72 28.25
C HIS A 115 2.94 -24.66 27.07
N PHE A 116 4.14 -24.65 26.49
CA PHE A 116 4.50 -25.52 25.38
C PHE A 116 4.82 -26.96 25.79
N ASN A 117 4.99 -27.24 27.08
CA ASN A 117 5.32 -28.57 27.60
C ASN A 117 4.23 -29.17 28.50
N GLN A 118 3.16 -28.43 28.77
CA GLN A 118 2.10 -28.90 29.66
C GLN A 118 1.41 -30.15 29.08
N GLY A 119 1.42 -31.25 29.84
CA GLY A 119 0.89 -32.55 29.40
C GLY A 119 1.84 -33.38 28.55
N LYS A 120 3.03 -32.87 28.20
CA LYS A 120 3.98 -33.59 27.36
C LYS A 120 4.47 -34.87 28.05
N GLY A 121 4.21 -36.01 27.43
CA GLY A 121 4.60 -37.33 27.96
C GLY A 121 3.68 -37.86 29.06
N GLU A 122 2.61 -37.13 29.43
CA GLU A 122 1.61 -37.63 30.36
C GLU A 122 0.68 -38.63 29.67
N LYS A 123 0.30 -39.69 30.40
CA LYS A 123 -0.55 -40.74 29.85
C LYS A 123 -2.01 -40.29 29.78
N MET A 124 -2.61 -40.42 28.60
CA MET A 124 -4.04 -40.17 28.41
C MET A 124 -4.90 -41.16 29.22
N THR A 125 -5.91 -40.64 29.94
CA THR A 125 -6.92 -41.50 30.58
C THR A 125 -7.89 -42.03 29.52
N LYS A 126 -8.49 -43.21 29.76
CA LYS A 126 -9.45 -43.82 28.82
C LYS A 126 -10.62 -42.88 28.50
N ASN A 127 -11.19 -42.24 29.52
CA ASN A 127 -12.34 -41.34 29.35
C ASN A 127 -11.97 -40.10 28.54
N PHE A 128 -10.76 -39.54 28.75
CA PHE A 128 -10.30 -38.40 27.97
C PHE A 128 -10.07 -38.78 26.50
N ALA A 129 -9.41 -39.90 26.23
CA ALA A 129 -9.20 -40.39 24.87
C ALA A 129 -10.51 -40.66 24.12
N GLN A 130 -11.54 -41.17 24.82
CA GLN A 130 -12.88 -41.36 24.26
C GLN A 130 -13.58 -40.04 23.94
N THR A 131 -13.38 -39.01 24.76
CA THR A 131 -14.02 -37.70 24.59
C THR A 131 -13.31 -36.85 23.53
N TYR A 132 -11.98 -36.95 23.46
CA TYR A 132 -11.13 -36.18 22.56
C TYR A 132 -10.17 -37.10 21.78
N PRO A 133 -10.68 -37.86 20.79
CA PRO A 133 -9.89 -38.85 20.07
C PRO A 133 -8.75 -38.27 19.22
N TRP A 134 -8.80 -36.97 18.92
CA TRP A 134 -7.74 -36.25 18.20
C TRP A 134 -6.61 -35.75 19.11
N CYS A 135 -6.77 -35.81 20.43
CA CYS A 135 -5.76 -35.36 21.38
C CYS A 135 -4.75 -36.49 21.67
N THR A 136 -3.47 -36.15 21.62
CA THR A 136 -2.36 -37.07 21.93
C THR A 136 -1.86 -37.00 23.37
N SER A 137 -2.18 -35.92 24.09
CA SER A 137 -1.87 -35.76 25.52
C SER A 137 -2.98 -35.00 26.27
N PRO A 138 -3.07 -35.14 27.60
CA PRO A 138 -4.13 -34.50 28.39
C PRO A 138 -3.96 -32.97 28.56
N GLY A 139 -2.79 -32.40 28.24
CA GLY A 139 -2.47 -30.99 28.42
C GLY A 139 -2.57 -30.15 27.14
N GLN A 140 -1.80 -29.06 27.06
CA GLN A 140 -1.72 -28.20 25.87
C GLN A 140 -0.79 -28.78 24.80
N TYR A 141 0.08 -29.73 25.16
CA TYR A 141 0.95 -30.42 24.22
C TYR A 141 0.17 -31.40 23.33
N GLY A 142 -0.31 -30.95 22.17
CA GLY A 142 -1.09 -31.79 21.25
C GLY A 142 -2.39 -32.31 21.86
N GLY A 143 -2.97 -31.55 22.79
CA GLY A 143 -4.24 -31.84 23.43
C GLY A 143 -5.38 -30.99 22.86
N ARG A 144 -6.35 -30.60 23.70
CA ARG A 144 -7.64 -30.03 23.25
C ARG A 144 -7.52 -28.62 22.66
N TRP A 145 -6.40 -27.94 22.86
CA TRP A 145 -6.20 -26.53 22.57
C TRP A 145 -5.13 -26.33 21.51
#